data_AF-A0A3M1A4E0-F1
#
_entry.id   AF-A0A3M1A4E0-F1
#
_cell.length_a   1.000
_cell.length_b   1.000
_cell.length_c   1.000
_cell.angle_alpha   90.00
_cell.angle_beta   90.00
_cell.angle_gamma   90.00
#
_symmetry.space_group_name_H-M   'P 1'
#
loop_
_entity.id
_entity.type
_entity.pdbx_description
1 polymer ?
#
loop_
_entity_poly.entity_id
_entity_poly.type
_entity_poly.pdbx_seq_one_letter_code
_entity_poly.pdbx_strand_id
1 'polypeptide(L)' 'ERFAAIVGPERVIAGSDCGFGTFAGFGAVDPDIAYAKLAALAEGARLASARL' A
#
# COMPACT_ATOMS: atom_id res chain seq x y z
N GLU A 1 -7.10 7.39 -9.95
CA GLU A 1 -7.23 8.44 -10.99
C GLU A 1 -6.84 9.83 -10.50
N ARG A 2 -7.39 10.39 -9.41
CA ARG A 2 -7.14 11.79 -8.98
C ARG A 2 -5.65 12.17 -8.88
N PHE A 3 -4.84 11.42 -8.14
CA PHE A 3 -3.41 11.73 -7.99
C PHE A 3 -2.63 11.51 -9.29
N ALA A 4 -2.86 10.40 -9.98
CA ALA A 4 -2.20 10.08 -11.24
C ALA A 4 -2.47 11.13 -12.33
N ALA A 5 -3.66 11.74 -12.36
CA ALA A 5 -3.98 12.84 -13.27
C ALA A 5 -3.20 14.15 -12.98
N ILE A 6 -2.70 14.31 -11.74
CA ILE A 6 -1.96 15.50 -11.31
C ILE A 6 -0.44 15.29 -11.51
N VAL A 7 0.08 14.14 -11.09
CA VAL A 7 1.55 13.89 -11.06
C VAL A 7 2.05 12.90 -12.12
N GLY A 8 1.14 12.26 -12.87
CA GLY A 8 1.44 11.17 -13.80
C GLY A 8 1.44 9.79 -13.11
N PRO A 9 0.97 8.72 -13.78
CA PRO A 9 0.83 7.40 -13.18
C PRO A 9 2.17 6.81 -12.71
N GLU A 10 3.25 7.03 -13.47
CA GLU A 10 4.62 6.59 -13.13
C GLU A 10 5.20 7.23 -11.86
N ARG A 11 4.55 8.28 -11.33
CA ARG A 11 4.96 8.98 -10.10
C ARG A 11 4.06 8.68 -8.90
N VAL A 12 3.20 7.67 -9.01
CA VAL A 12 2.31 7.22 -7.94
C VAL A 12 2.66 5.79 -7.58
N ILE A 13 2.90 5.54 -6.29
CA ILE A 13 3.17 4.21 -5.75
C ILE A 13 2.15 3.86 -4.67
N ALA A 14 1.65 2.63 -4.69
CA ALA A 14 0.82 2.10 -3.62
C ALA A 14 1.71 1.74 -2.42
N GLY A 15 1.32 2.19 -1.22
CA GLY A 15 2.07 1.95 0.00
C GLY A 15 1.18 1.99 1.22
N SER A 16 1.71 1.49 2.33
CA SER A 16 1.17 1.81 3.65
C SER A 16 1.60 3.23 4.05
N ASP A 17 0.81 3.86 4.92
CA ASP A 17 1.13 5.20 5.44
C ASP A 17 2.39 5.18 6.33
N CYS A 18 2.54 4.12 7.15
CA CYS A 18 3.73 3.84 7.95
C CYS A 18 4.08 2.33 7.91
N GLY A 19 5.08 1.89 8.67
CA GLY A 19 5.39 0.47 8.86
C GLY A 19 4.36 -0.27 9.71
N PHE A 20 4.38 -1.61 9.68
CA PHE A 20 3.46 -2.45 10.48
C PHE A 20 3.81 -2.52 11.97
N GLY A 21 4.97 -2.01 12.39
CA GLY A 21 5.34 -1.94 13.80
C GLY A 21 4.53 -0.86 14.53
N THR A 22 3.95 -1.20 15.68
CA THR A 22 3.10 -0.28 16.46
C THR A 22 3.89 0.78 17.24
N PHE A 23 5.14 0.50 17.60
CA PHE A 23 6.12 1.46 18.10
C PHE A 23 7.49 1.18 17.50
N ALA A 24 8.33 2.20 17.35
CA ALA A 24 9.73 2.04 16.96
C ALA A 24 10.44 1.11 17.96
N GLY A 25 10.58 -0.16 17.59
CA GLY A 25 11.22 -1.19 18.41
C GLY A 25 10.32 -1.92 19.42
N PHE A 26 8.99 -1.69 19.45
CA PHE A 26 8.11 -2.40 20.39
C PHE A 26 6.72 -2.71 19.79
N GLY A 27 6.27 -3.95 19.99
CA GLY A 27 4.99 -4.44 19.50
C GLY A 27 5.14 -5.60 18.52
N ALA A 28 4.34 -6.64 18.72
CA ALA A 28 4.30 -7.80 17.84
C ALA A 28 3.65 -7.40 16.51
N VAL A 29 4.36 -7.60 15.40
CA VAL A 29 3.74 -7.64 14.09
C VAL A 29 3.11 -9.01 13.95
N ASP A 30 1.80 -9.06 13.81
CA ASP A 30 1.11 -10.29 13.39
C ASP A 30 1.39 -10.52 11.90
N PRO A 31 2.17 -11.57 11.54
CA PRO A 31 2.62 -11.75 10.16
C PRO A 31 1.44 -12.00 9.22
N ASP A 32 0.47 -12.80 9.62
CA ASP A 32 -0.66 -13.18 8.77
C ASP A 32 -1.53 -11.95 8.45
N ILE A 33 -1.74 -11.08 9.44
CA ILE A 33 -2.44 -9.81 9.23
C ILE A 33 -1.61 -8.87 8.33
N ALA A 34 -0.30 -8.78 8.54
CA ALA A 34 0.57 -7.93 7.73
C ALA A 34 0.56 -8.37 6.25
N TYR A 35 0.70 -9.68 5.99
CA TYR A 35 0.64 -10.24 4.64
C TYR A 35 -0.74 -10.08 4.00
N ALA A 36 -1.82 -10.25 4.77
CA ALA A 36 -3.18 -10.01 4.26
C ALA A 36 -3.35 -8.55 3.80
N LYS A 37 -2.82 -7.58 4.55
CA LYS A 37 -2.86 -6.16 4.16
C LYS A 37 -2.02 -5.87 2.91
N LEU A 38 -0.83 -6.47 2.81
CA LEU A 38 0.02 -6.34 1.61
C LEU A 38 -0.63 -6.96 0.37
N ALA A 39 -1.29 -8.12 0.51
CA ALA A 39 -2.03 -8.75 -0.57
C ALA A 39 -3.20 -7.88 -1.05
N ALA A 40 -3.96 -7.29 -0.13
CA ALA A 40 -5.02 -6.35 -0.46
C ALA A 40 -4.48 -5.08 -1.16
N LEU A 41 -3.34 -4.54 -0.71
CA LEU A 41 -2.67 -3.41 -1.34
C LEU A 41 -2.26 -3.74 -2.78
N ALA A 42 -1.64 -4.90 -3.01
CA ALA A 42 -1.20 -5.35 -4.32
C ALA A 42 -2.38 -5.54 -5.29
N GLU A 43 -3.48 -6.15 -4.84
CA GLU A 43 -4.68 -6.32 -5.67
C GLU A 43 -5.35 -4.98 -6.00
N GLY A 44 -5.45 -4.09 -5.01
CA GLY A 44 -5.94 -2.73 -5.23
C GLY A 44 -5.09 -1.95 -6.24
N ALA A 45 -3.76 -2.07 -6.14
CA ALA A 45 -2.83 -1.46 -7.10
C ALA A 45 -3.03 -2.02 -8.50
N ARG A 46 -3.17 -3.34 -8.67
CA ARG A 46 -3.44 -3.98 -9.97
C ARG A 46 -4.73 -3.46 -10.61
N LEU A 47 -5.81 -3.37 -9.82
CA LEU A 47 -7.10 -2.84 -10.27
C LEU A 47 -7.02 -1.36 -10.65
N ALA A 48 -6.28 -0.56 -9.88
CA ALA A 48 -6.07 0.85 -10.18
C ALA A 48 -5.25 1.04 -11.46
N SER A 49 -4.15 0.30 -11.63
CA SER A 49 -3.31 0.35 -12.83
C SER A 49 -4.07 -0.03 -14.10
N ALA A 50 -5.03 -0.96 -14.02
CA ALA A 50 -5.86 -1.33 -15.16
C ALA A 50 -6.86 -0.23 -15.60
N ARG A 51 -7.04 0.82 -14.79
CA ARG A 51 -7.97 1.94 -15.04
C ARG A 51 -7.27 3.27 -15.32
N LEU A 52 -5.94 3.32 -15.14
CA LEU A 52 -5.11 4.51 -15.38
C LEU A 52 -4.54 4.48 -16.80
#